data_AF-B1FKW5-F1
#
_entry.id   AF-B1FKW5-F1
#
_cell.length_a   1.000
_cell.length_b   1.000
_cell.length_c   1.000
_cell.angle_alpha   90.00
_cell.angle_beta   90.00
_cell.angle_gamma   90.00
#
_symmetry.space_group_name_H-M   'P 1'
#
loop_
_entity.id
_entity.type
_entity.pdbx_description
1 polymer ?
#
loop_
_entity_poly.entity_id
_entity_poly.type
_entity_poly.pdbx_seq_one_letter_code
_entity_poly.pdbx_strand_id
1 'polypeptide(L)' 'MANLLVRNVDDSIVQSLREQAAANGRSAEAEHRAILAEALGRPKRRTFAQVLMSMPDVGEDADFQRVQDSGEVRRVFD' A
#
# COMPACT_ATOMS: atom_id res chain seq x y z
N MET A 1 -27.30 0.44 -6.51
CA MET A 1 -26.42 1.55 -6.06
C MET A 1 -26.38 1.51 -4.55
N ALA A 2 -25.19 1.52 -3.95
CA ALA A 2 -25.05 1.55 -2.50
C ALA A 2 -24.90 3.01 -2.04
N ASN A 3 -25.71 3.43 -1.08
CA ASN A 3 -25.63 4.75 -0.48
C ASN A 3 -25.07 4.63 0.93
N LEU A 4 -24.08 5.46 1.26
CA LEU A 4 -23.44 5.50 2.57
C LEU A 4 -23.75 6.83 3.23
N LEU A 5 -24.42 6.78 4.39
CA LEU A 5 -24.74 7.96 5.19
C LEU A 5 -23.83 7.98 6.42
N VAL A 6 -22.91 8.95 6.47
CA VAL A 6 -22.07 9.18 7.65
C VAL A 6 -22.75 10.24 8.51
N ARG A 7 -22.99 9.93 9.79
CA ARG A 7 -23.61 10.84 10.76
C ARG A 7 -22.57 11.25 11.81
N ASN A 8 -22.79 12.40 12.45
CA ASN A 8 -21.96 12.90 13.55
C ASN A 8 -20.48 13.04 13.15
N VAL A 9 -20.22 13.66 12.00
CA VAL A 9 -18.86 14.00 11.57
C VAL A 9 -18.54 15.39 12.10
N ASP A 10 -17.33 15.56 12.65
CA ASP A 10 -16.86 16.87 13.09
C ASP A 10 -16.80 17.87 11.92
N ASP A 11 -17.25 19.09 12.18
CA ASP A 11 -17.29 20.16 11.18
C ASP A 11 -15.90 20.48 10.60
N SER A 12 -14.84 20.28 11.40
CA SER A 12 -13.45 20.44 10.95
C SER A 12 -13.09 19.46 9.83
N ILE A 13 -13.55 18.20 9.92
CA ILE A 13 -13.32 17.18 8.90
C ILE A 13 -14.10 17.51 7.63
N VAL A 14 -15.35 17.96 7.76
CA VAL A 14 -16.17 18.40 6.62
C VAL A 14 -15.52 19.57 5.89
N GLN A 15 -14.94 20.50 6.65
CA GLN A 15 -14.23 21.66 6.09
C GLN A 15 -12.95 21.23 5.34
N SER A 16 -12.10 20.39 5.95
CA SER A 16 -10.91 19.86 5.26
C SER A 16 -11.25 19.05 4.01
N LEU A 17 -12.34 18.27 4.03
CA LEU A 17 -12.81 17.53 2.86
C LEU A 17 -13.21 18.49 1.72
N ARG A 18 -13.89 19.60 2.04
CA ARG A 18 -14.29 20.60 1.03
C ARG A 18 -13.09 21.31 0.43
N GLU A 19 -12.11 21.67 1.24
CA GLU A 19 -10.86 22.29 0.78
C GLU A 19 -10.09 21.35 -0.15
N GLN A 20 -9.98 20.06 0.23
CA GLN A 20 -9.35 19.05 -0.59
C GLN A 20 -10.11 18.80 -1.91
N ALA A 21 -11.43 18.77 -1.85
CA ALA A 21 -12.28 18.65 -3.05
C ALA A 21 -12.09 19.84 -4.00
N ALA A 22 -12.05 21.07 -3.47
CA ALA A 22 -11.80 22.28 -4.24
C ALA A 22 -10.41 22.27 -4.90
N ALA A 23 -9.37 21.86 -4.16
CA ALA A 23 -8.01 21.71 -4.69
C ALA A 23 -7.93 20.68 -5.82
N ASN A 24 -8.71 19.59 -5.73
CA ASN A 24 -8.77 18.53 -6.73
C ASN A 24 -9.77 18.81 -7.87
N GLY A 25 -10.48 19.96 -7.86
CA GLY A 25 -11.48 20.30 -8.87
C GLY A 25 -12.70 19.37 -8.87
N ARG A 26 -13.07 18.82 -7.70
CA ARG A 26 -14.14 17.83 -7.53
C ARG A 26 -15.21 18.35 -6.57
N SER A 27 -16.41 17.75 -6.65
CA SER A 27 -17.41 17.94 -5.60
C SER A 27 -16.99 17.22 -4.32
N ALA A 28 -17.47 17.69 -3.16
CA ALA A 28 -17.18 17.05 -1.87
C ALA A 28 -17.60 15.57 -1.84
N GLU A 29 -18.70 15.21 -2.51
CA GLU A 29 -19.13 13.81 -2.64
C GLU A 29 -18.17 12.99 -3.52
N ALA A 30 -17.69 13.55 -4.63
CA ALA A 30 -16.74 12.87 -5.49
C ALA A 30 -15.39 12.66 -4.80
N GLU A 31 -14.92 13.66 -4.04
CA GLU A 31 -13.71 13.53 -3.23
C GLU A 31 -13.87 12.49 -2.12
N HIS A 32 -15.01 12.50 -1.44
CA HIS A 32 -15.33 11.48 -0.44
C HIS A 32 -15.30 10.06 -1.04
N ARG A 33 -15.89 9.86 -2.23
CA ARG A 33 -15.80 8.57 -2.93
C ARG A 33 -14.37 8.21 -3.32
N ALA A 34 -13.56 9.18 -3.74
CA ALA A 34 -12.16 8.94 -4.09
C ALA A 34 -11.35 8.49 -2.85
N ILE A 35 -11.53 9.15 -1.70
CA ILE A 35 -10.88 8.79 -0.45
C ILE A 35 -11.28 7.37 0.00
N LEU A 36 -12.58 7.04 -0.08
CA LEU A 36 -13.06 5.70 0.25
C LEU A 36 -12.47 4.64 -0.70
N ALA A 37 -12.40 4.94 -1.99
CA ALA A 37 -11.80 4.05 -2.97
C ALA A 37 -10.29 3.86 -2.73
N GLU A 38 -9.56 4.91 -2.35
CA GLU A 38 -8.14 4.82 -2.01
C GLU A 38 -7.91 4.02 -0.73
N ALA A 39 -8.71 4.27 0.30
CA ALA A 39 -8.56 3.62 1.61
C ALA A 39 -8.96 2.14 1.57
N LEU A 40 -10.03 1.80 0.85
CA LEU A 40 -10.62 0.45 0.86
C LEU A 40 -10.32 -0.36 -0.41
N GLY A 41 -9.96 0.29 -1.51
CA GLY A 41 -9.67 -0.37 -2.80
C GLY A 41 -8.26 -0.96 -2.87
N ARG A 42 -7.39 -0.66 -1.90
CA ARG A 42 -6.05 -1.25 -1.85
C ARG A 42 -6.13 -2.68 -1.31
N PRO A 43 -5.49 -3.67 -1.97
CA PRO A 43 -5.37 -4.99 -1.40
C PRO A 43 -4.67 -4.88 -0.04
N LYS A 44 -5.10 -5.72 0.91
CA LYS A 44 -4.54 -5.72 2.26
C LYS A 44 -3.02 -5.78 2.16
N ARG A 45 -2.34 -4.75 2.68
CA ARG A 45 -0.88 -4.69 2.67
C ARG A 45 -0.36 -5.95 3.36
N ARG A 46 0.45 -6.72 2.63
CA ARG A 46 1.20 -7.85 3.17
C ARG A 46 2.57 -7.34 3.60
N THR A 47 3.03 -7.77 4.76
CA THR A 47 4.43 -7.53 5.15
C THR A 47 5.36 -8.32 4.22
N PHE A 48 6.62 -7.92 4.11
CA PHE A 48 7.61 -8.66 3.32
C PHE A 48 7.65 -10.15 3.71
N ALA A 49 7.63 -10.45 5.01
CA ALA A 49 7.54 -11.81 5.52
C ALA A 49 6.27 -12.55 5.08
N GLN A 50 5.11 -11.89 5.07
CA GLN A 50 3.85 -12.49 4.60
C GLN A 50 3.86 -12.81 3.10
N VAL A 51 4.61 -12.04 2.31
CA VAL A 51 4.80 -12.34 0.89
C VAL A 51 5.70 -13.56 0.74
N LEU A 52 6.84 -13.61 1.44
CA LEU A 52 7.75 -14.77 1.42
C LEU A 52 7.04 -16.07 1.85
N MET A 53 6.27 -16.03 2.92
CA MET A 53 5.49 -17.21 3.38
C MET A 53 4.39 -17.64 2.41
N SER A 54 4.01 -16.78 1.46
CA SER A 54 3.01 -17.13 0.43
C SER A 54 3.63 -17.63 -0.87
N MET A 55 4.96 -17.63 -0.98
CA MET A 55 5.64 -18.23 -2.12
C MET A 55 5.41 -19.75 -2.09
N PRO A 56 5.05 -20.37 -3.23
CA PRO A 56 4.92 -21.81 -3.29
C PRO A 56 6.29 -22.47 -3.07
N ASP A 57 6.28 -23.71 -2.57
CA ASP A 57 7.48 -24.53 -2.53
C ASP A 57 7.92 -24.84 -3.98
N VAL A 58 9.07 -24.31 -4.38
CA VAL A 58 9.62 -24.40 -5.74
C VAL A 58 10.79 -25.38 -5.84
N GLY A 59 11.11 -26.12 -4.79
CA GLY A 59 12.19 -27.12 -4.76
C GLY A 59 13.27 -26.80 -3.73
N GLU A 60 14.51 -27.25 -3.99
CA GLU A 60 15.57 -27.31 -2.98
C GLU A 60 16.43 -26.04 -2.86
N ASP A 61 16.05 -24.93 -3.51
CA ASP A 61 16.78 -23.65 -3.44
C ASP A 61 18.29 -23.76 -3.76
N ALA A 62 18.66 -24.69 -4.66
CA ALA A 62 20.06 -24.95 -5.02
C ALA A 62 20.76 -23.72 -5.64
N ASP A 63 20.00 -22.83 -6.26
CA ASP A 63 20.44 -21.53 -6.78
C ASP A 63 20.80 -20.52 -5.69
N PHE A 64 20.29 -20.69 -4.47
CA PHE A 64 20.64 -19.89 -3.28
C PHE A 64 21.82 -20.46 -2.48
N GLN A 65 22.41 -21.58 -2.91
CA GLN A 65 23.52 -22.20 -2.20
C GLN A 65 24.69 -21.22 -2.06
N ARG A 66 24.97 -20.80 -0.83
CA ARG A 66 26.09 -19.90 -0.54
C ARG A 66 27.41 -20.63 -0.74
N VAL A 67 28.08 -20.36 -1.85
CA VAL A 67 29.47 -20.73 -2.05
C VAL A 67 30.34 -19.72 -1.31
N GLN A 68 31.01 -20.16 -0.24
CA GLN A 68 32.03 -19.35 0.40
C GLN A 68 33.28 -19.39 -0.48
N ASP A 69 33.41 -18.41 -1.36
CA ASP A 69 34.65 -18.24 -2.10
C ASP A 69 35.69 -17.64 -1.14
N SER A 70 36.74 -18.41 -0.83
CA SER A 70 37.83 -18.01 0.06
C SER A 70 38.81 -17.02 -0.58
N GLY A 71 38.56 -16.60 -1.83
CA GLY A 71 39.28 -15.51 -2.48
C GLY A 71 38.80 -14.16 -1.98
N GLU A 72 39.72 -13.21 -1.76
CA GLU A 72 39.38 -11.80 -1.49
C GLU A 72 38.45 -11.25 -2.57
N VAL A 73 37.14 -11.27 -2.31
CA VAL A 73 36.17 -10.69 -3.22
C VAL A 73 36.21 -9.18 -3.06
N ARG A 74 36.55 -8.47 -4.14
CA ARG A 74 36.53 -7.00 -4.19
C ARG A 74 35.16 -6.52 -3.72
N ARG A 75 35.13 -5.61 -2.74
CA ARG A 75 33.86 -5.07 -2.25
C ARG A 75 33.19 -4.31 -3.40
N VAL A 76 31.94 -4.65 -3.68
CA VAL A 76 31.15 -4.11 -4.81
C VAL A 76 30.98 -2.58 -4.71
N PHE A 77 31.20 -2.01 -3.53
CA PHE A 77 31.02 -0.59 -3.22
C PHE A 77 32.33 0.12 -2.82
N ASP A 78 33.49 -0.46 -3.11
CA ASP A 78 34.79 0.23 -3.03
C ASP A 78 35.12 0.95 -4.34
#